data_AF-A0A950ASR2-F1
#
_entry.id   AF-A0A950ASR2-F1
#
_cell.length_a   1.000
_cell.length_b   1.000
_cell.length_c   1.000
_cell.angle_alpha   90.00
_cell.angle_beta   90.00
_cell.angle_gamma   90.00
#
_symmetry.space_group_name_H-M   'P 1'
#
loop_
_entity.id
_entity.type
_entity.pdbx_description
1 polymer ?
#
loop_
_entity_poly.entity_id
_entity_poly.type
_entity_poly.pdbx_seq_one_letter_code
_entity_poly.pdbx_strand_id
1 'polypeptide(L)'
;MILSDREIRAALDAGFLKIDPVPPEDLWTSTAVDLTLDATLVRWKEVRPDASGRVDYPRPSGQGFNVRTMANDPERADQIRIPAGGYPIAPREFLLGYTRQSIYLPTPSRIAARVEGKSSLARLGVGVHVTAPTIHAGFGYNPERPDEPGLPIQLEIFNIGNLTVLLDVDMPICQLILEEVREVPAKGYAGQFSSQKSFTELTP
;
A
#
# COMPACT_ATOMS: atom_id res chain seq x y z
N MET A 1 13.68 -16.92 -2.20
CA MET A 1 12.79 -18.03 -1.81
C MET A 1 11.61 -17.43 -1.06
N ILE A 2 10.40 -17.99 -1.15
CA ILE A 2 9.22 -17.47 -0.43
C ILE A 2 9.22 -18.05 0.99
N LEU A 3 8.99 -17.21 2.00
CA LEU A 3 8.87 -17.64 3.39
C LEU A 3 7.52 -18.32 3.63
N SER A 4 7.55 -19.46 4.30
CA SER A 4 6.38 -20.11 4.90
C SER A 4 5.84 -19.31 6.10
N ASP A 5 4.59 -19.55 6.48
CA ASP A 5 3.98 -19.03 7.71
C ASP A 5 4.88 -19.15 8.95
N ARG A 6 5.52 -20.31 9.13
CA ARG A 6 6.46 -20.59 10.24
C ARG A 6 7.71 -19.72 10.16
N GLU A 7 8.25 -19.51 8.97
CA GLU A 7 9.41 -18.65 8.75
C GLU A 7 9.06 -17.17 8.92
N ILE A 8 7.87 -16.75 8.48
CA ILE A 8 7.35 -15.40 8.74
C ILE A 8 7.23 -15.16 10.25
N ARG A 9 6.67 -16.12 11.00
CA ARG A 9 6.57 -16.02 12.46
C ARG A 9 7.96 -15.96 13.13
N ALA A 10 8.89 -16.82 12.71
CA ALA A 10 10.26 -16.77 13.21
C ALA A 10 10.96 -15.44 12.90
N ALA A 11 10.69 -14.85 11.73
CA ALA A 11 11.24 -13.54 11.36
C ALA A 11 10.67 -12.40 12.21
N LEU A 12 9.38 -12.45 12.58
CA LEU A 12 8.78 -11.52 13.55
C LEU A 12 9.44 -11.66 14.93
N ASP A 13 9.54 -12.89 15.44
CA ASP A 13 10.11 -13.16 16.76
C ASP A 13 11.59 -12.74 16.87
N ALA A 14 12.34 -12.89 15.77
CA ALA A 14 13.75 -12.47 15.67
C ALA A 14 13.95 -10.98 15.38
N GLY A 15 12.87 -10.21 15.16
CA GLY A 15 12.95 -8.79 14.78
C GLY A 15 13.51 -8.54 13.38
N PHE A 16 13.56 -9.57 12.53
CA PHE A 16 13.92 -9.47 11.11
C PHE A 16 12.79 -8.97 10.22
N LEU A 17 11.58 -8.88 10.77
CA LEU A 17 10.38 -8.33 10.19
C LEU A 17 9.59 -7.66 11.31
N LYS A 18 8.93 -6.53 11.04
CA LYS A 18 7.81 -6.08 11.86
C LYS A 18 6.59 -5.83 11.00
N ILE A 19 5.44 -6.21 11.54
CA ILE A 19 4.12 -5.89 10.98
C ILE A 19 3.33 -5.32 12.15
N ASP A 20 2.90 -4.06 12.04
CA ASP A 20 2.20 -3.37 13.12
C ASP A 20 0.89 -2.73 12.64
N PRO A 21 -0.28 -3.12 13.20
CA PRO A 21 -0.46 -4.21 14.15
C PRO A 21 -0.21 -5.59 13.51
N VAL A 22 0.19 -6.58 14.31
CA VAL A 22 0.33 -7.96 13.83
C VAL A 22 -1.06 -8.50 13.44
N PRO A 23 -1.23 -9.02 12.21
CA PRO A 23 -2.50 -9.61 11.77
C PRO A 23 -2.88 -10.81 12.65
N PRO A 24 -4.18 -10.96 13.02
CA PRO A 24 -4.65 -12.13 13.76
C PRO A 24 -4.47 -13.42 12.95
N GLU A 25 -4.42 -14.56 13.63
CA GLU A 25 -4.01 -15.85 13.05
C GLU A 25 -4.87 -16.33 11.87
N ASP A 26 -6.15 -15.93 11.81
CA ASP A 26 -7.06 -16.25 10.70
C ASP A 26 -6.71 -15.53 9.38
N LEU A 27 -5.87 -14.50 9.42
CA LEU A 27 -5.33 -13.81 8.25
C LEU A 27 -4.03 -14.42 7.72
N TRP A 28 -3.55 -15.51 8.32
CA TRP A 28 -2.34 -16.18 7.89
C TRP A 28 -2.65 -17.35 6.96
N THR A 29 -1.81 -17.50 5.94
CA THR A 29 -1.82 -18.65 5.02
C THR A 29 -0.44 -19.27 5.00
N SER A 30 -0.29 -20.43 4.35
CA SER A 30 0.97 -21.18 4.33
C SER A 30 2.20 -20.39 3.88
N THR A 31 2.04 -19.32 3.10
CA THR A 31 3.16 -18.54 2.51
C THR A 31 2.88 -17.04 2.39
N ALA A 32 1.85 -16.54 3.06
CA ALA A 32 1.45 -15.13 2.99
C ALA A 32 0.65 -14.74 4.23
N VAL A 33 0.64 -13.44 4.53
CA VAL A 33 -0.21 -12.85 5.57
C VAL A 33 -1.09 -11.78 4.93
N ASP A 34 -2.40 -11.82 5.17
CA ASP A 34 -3.31 -10.80 4.68
C ASP A 34 -3.11 -9.48 5.44
N LEU A 35 -3.16 -8.38 4.69
CA LEU A 35 -3.20 -7.03 5.23
C LEU A 35 -4.59 -6.43 5.01
N THR A 36 -4.98 -5.51 5.88
CA THR A 36 -6.32 -4.94 5.89
C THR A 36 -6.35 -3.52 5.35
N LEU A 37 -7.50 -3.10 4.81
CA LEU A 37 -7.69 -1.77 4.25
C LEU A 37 -7.80 -0.70 5.35
N ASP A 38 -7.00 0.36 5.25
CA ASP A 38 -7.18 1.54 6.09
C ASP A 38 -8.37 2.39 5.62
N ALA A 39 -8.85 3.26 6.49
CA ALA A 39 -10.18 3.85 6.38
C ALA A 39 -10.28 5.11 5.52
N THR A 40 -9.19 5.57 4.91
CA THR A 40 -9.19 6.74 4.02
C THR A 40 -8.70 6.36 2.62
N LEU A 41 -9.51 6.67 1.63
CA LEU A 41 -9.25 6.52 0.21
C LEU A 41 -8.98 7.88 -0.42
N VAL A 42 -8.28 7.90 -1.56
CA VAL A 42 -8.06 9.10 -2.36
C VAL A 42 -8.50 8.84 -3.79
N ARG A 43 -9.29 9.78 -4.33
CA ARG A 43 -9.79 9.74 -5.71
C ARG A 43 -9.26 10.95 -6.48
N TRP A 44 -8.68 10.70 -7.65
CA TRP A 44 -8.27 11.78 -8.54
C TRP A 44 -9.49 12.52 -9.10
N LYS A 45 -9.43 13.85 -9.10
CA LYS A 45 -10.43 14.70 -9.77
C LYS A 45 -10.20 14.68 -11.27
N GLU A 46 -11.27 14.78 -12.04
CA GLU A 46 -11.16 15.05 -13.47
C GLU A 46 -10.44 16.37 -13.69
N VAL A 47 -9.43 16.37 -14.56
CA VAL A 47 -8.71 17.60 -14.91
C VAL A 47 -9.62 18.46 -15.76
N ARG A 48 -9.96 19.65 -15.26
CA ARG A 48 -10.79 20.63 -15.97
C ARG A 48 -9.90 21.70 -16.60
N PRO A 49 -10.28 22.27 -17.76
CA PRO A 49 -9.63 23.46 -18.29
C PRO A 49 -9.74 24.62 -17.30
N ASP A 50 -8.66 25.41 -17.19
CA ASP A 50 -8.69 26.69 -16.48
C ASP A 50 -9.51 27.74 -17.25
N ALA A 51 -9.64 28.96 -16.68
CA ALA A 51 -10.39 30.05 -17.31
C ALA A 51 -9.86 30.46 -18.70
N SER A 52 -8.62 30.08 -19.04
CA SER A 52 -8.00 30.30 -20.36
C SER A 52 -8.19 29.13 -21.33
N GLY A 53 -8.87 28.05 -20.92
CA GLY A 53 -9.08 26.84 -21.70
C GLY A 53 -7.89 25.87 -21.67
N ARG A 54 -6.87 26.12 -20.83
CA ARG A 54 -5.70 25.26 -20.72
C ARG A 54 -5.94 24.16 -19.69
N VAL A 55 -5.59 22.93 -20.05
CA VAL A 55 -5.64 21.77 -19.17
C VAL A 55 -4.23 21.48 -18.66
N ASP A 56 -4.05 21.43 -17.35
CA ASP A 56 -2.77 21.11 -16.74
C ASP A 56 -2.66 19.62 -16.45
N TYR A 57 -2.10 18.89 -17.41
CA TYR A 57 -1.88 17.45 -17.31
C TYR A 57 -0.63 17.13 -16.47
N PRO A 58 -0.68 16.08 -15.62
CA PRO A 58 0.49 15.59 -14.91
C PRO A 58 1.61 15.20 -15.90
N ARG A 59 2.85 15.61 -15.60
CA ARG A 59 4.03 15.25 -16.39
C ARG A 59 5.02 14.47 -15.52
N PRO A 60 5.02 13.13 -15.55
CA PRO A 60 5.89 12.31 -14.69
C PRO A 60 7.39 12.60 -14.84
N SER A 61 7.85 12.96 -16.05
CA SER A 61 9.24 13.34 -16.31
C SER A 61 9.52 14.83 -16.09
N GLY A 62 8.52 15.61 -15.67
CA GLY A 62 8.66 17.05 -15.43
C GLY A 62 9.39 17.35 -14.12
N GLN A 63 10.09 18.48 -14.09
CA GLN A 63 10.73 18.96 -12.86
C GLN A 63 9.68 19.22 -11.78
N GLY A 64 9.92 18.71 -10.58
CA GLY A 64 9.00 18.87 -9.44
C GLY A 64 7.80 17.92 -9.43
N PHE A 65 7.72 16.95 -10.36
CA PHE A 65 6.68 15.92 -10.29
C PHE A 65 6.77 15.12 -8.98
N ASN A 66 5.68 15.13 -8.22
CA ASN A 66 5.54 14.34 -7.02
C ASN A 66 4.09 13.90 -6.85
N VAL A 67 3.83 12.62 -7.12
CA VAL A 67 2.47 12.06 -7.04
C VAL A 67 1.87 12.14 -5.62
N ARG A 68 2.70 12.10 -4.57
CA ARG A 68 2.23 12.24 -3.19
C ARG A 68 1.76 13.66 -2.91
N THR A 69 2.52 14.67 -3.34
CA THR A 69 2.10 16.07 -3.25
C THR A 69 0.79 16.28 -4.00
N MET A 70 0.65 15.68 -5.19
CA MET A 70 -0.61 15.76 -5.96
C MET A 70 -1.78 15.06 -5.27
N ALA A 71 -1.57 13.89 -4.66
CA ALA A 71 -2.63 13.16 -3.95
C ALA A 71 -3.13 13.92 -2.69
N ASN A 72 -2.32 14.82 -2.15
CA ASN A 72 -2.67 15.68 -1.02
C ASN A 72 -3.19 17.07 -1.44
N ASP A 73 -3.18 17.38 -2.73
CA ASP A 73 -3.69 18.65 -3.26
C ASP A 73 -5.21 18.58 -3.42
N PRO A 74 -5.99 19.39 -2.67
CA PRO A 74 -7.45 19.38 -2.75
C PRO A 74 -8.00 19.81 -4.11
N GLU A 75 -7.23 20.48 -4.95
CA GLU A 75 -7.64 20.79 -6.34
C GLU A 75 -7.48 19.59 -7.28
N ARG A 76 -6.67 18.59 -6.89
CA ARG A 76 -6.33 17.42 -7.71
C ARG A 76 -6.99 16.14 -7.25
N ALA A 77 -7.30 16.01 -5.97
CA ALA A 77 -7.84 14.79 -5.41
C ALA A 77 -8.85 15.05 -4.28
N ASP A 78 -9.79 14.12 -4.12
CA ASP A 78 -10.69 14.05 -2.97
C ASP A 78 -10.16 13.02 -1.98
N GLN A 79 -10.07 13.39 -0.70
CA GLN A 79 -9.95 12.40 0.38
C GLN A 79 -11.33 11.92 0.79
N ILE A 80 -11.49 10.61 0.87
CA ILE A 80 -12.78 9.95 1.11
C ILE A 80 -12.62 9.04 2.33
N ARG A 81 -13.34 9.35 3.40
CA ARG A 81 -13.49 8.43 4.53
C ARG A 81 -14.46 7.32 4.15
N ILE A 82 -14.06 6.07 4.33
CA ILE A 82 -14.94 4.92 4.12
C ILE A 82 -16.09 5.00 5.15
N PRO A 83 -17.36 5.02 4.71
CA PRO A 83 -18.50 5.06 5.63
C PRO A 83 -18.74 3.69 6.27
N ALA A 84 -19.55 3.65 7.32
CA ALA A 84 -19.86 2.40 8.03
C ALA A 84 -20.53 1.31 7.16
N GLY A 85 -21.15 1.69 6.04
CA GLY A 85 -21.74 0.76 5.07
C GLY A 85 -20.81 0.37 3.91
N GLY A 86 -19.52 0.71 3.99
CA GLY A 86 -18.53 0.44 2.95
C GLY A 86 -18.54 1.47 1.82
N TYR A 87 -17.41 1.58 1.12
CA TYR A 87 -17.28 2.41 -0.08
C TYR A 87 -17.66 1.58 -1.33
N PRO A 88 -18.68 1.99 -2.11
CA PRO A 88 -19.08 1.26 -3.32
C PRO A 88 -18.16 1.60 -4.50
N ILE A 89 -17.07 0.84 -4.67
CA ILE A 89 -16.19 1.01 -5.83
C ILE A 89 -16.91 0.55 -7.10
N ALA A 90 -17.22 1.51 -7.97
CA ALA A 90 -17.95 1.27 -9.21
C ALA A 90 -17.04 0.65 -10.28
N PRO A 91 -17.61 -0.03 -11.30
CA PRO A 91 -16.86 -0.40 -12.49
C PRO A 91 -16.10 0.78 -13.08
N ARG A 92 -14.84 0.54 -13.48
CA ARG A 92 -13.90 1.52 -14.05
C ARG A 92 -13.42 2.62 -13.10
N GLU A 93 -13.69 2.48 -11.81
CA GLU A 93 -13.17 3.39 -10.79
C GLU A 93 -11.75 3.01 -10.36
N PHE A 94 -10.95 4.03 -10.04
CA PHE A 94 -9.58 3.93 -9.55
C PHE A 94 -9.44 4.80 -8.30
N LEU A 95 -8.87 4.22 -7.24
CA LEU A 95 -8.68 4.83 -5.94
C LEU A 95 -7.26 4.53 -5.45
N LEU A 96 -6.70 5.44 -4.68
CA LEU A 96 -5.55 5.16 -3.85
C LEU A 96 -6.02 4.84 -2.43
N GLY A 97 -5.35 3.91 -1.77
CA GLY A 97 -5.59 3.59 -0.37
C GLY A 97 -4.28 3.21 0.32
N TYR A 98 -4.38 2.82 1.58
CA TYR A 98 -3.25 2.24 2.31
C TYR A 98 -3.69 0.96 3.03
N THR A 99 -2.72 0.07 3.29
CA THR A 99 -2.89 -0.95 4.31
C THR A 99 -2.95 -0.31 5.69
N ARG A 100 -3.71 -0.91 6.60
CA ARG A 100 -3.70 -0.54 8.02
C ARG A 100 -2.36 -0.89 8.67
N GLN A 101 -1.79 -2.02 8.29
CA GLN A 101 -0.52 -2.48 8.84
C GLN A 101 0.64 -1.69 8.24
N SER A 102 1.56 -1.30 9.12
CA SER A 102 2.90 -0.82 8.78
C SER A 102 3.87 -1.99 8.71
N ILE A 103 4.75 -1.97 7.71
CA ILE A 103 5.77 -3.00 7.48
C ILE A 103 7.16 -2.41 7.70
N TYR A 104 7.98 -3.12 8.46
CA TYR A 104 9.39 -2.80 8.71
C TYR A 104 10.26 -3.98 8.27
N LEU A 105 11.11 -3.75 7.26
CA LEU A 105 12.04 -4.73 6.71
C LEU A 105 13.48 -4.24 6.93
N PRO A 106 14.16 -4.61 8.03
CA PRO A 106 15.56 -4.23 8.24
C PRO A 106 16.43 -4.64 7.06
N THR A 107 17.24 -3.74 6.50
CA THR A 107 18.14 -4.09 5.38
C THR A 107 19.00 -5.34 5.66
N PRO A 108 19.57 -5.53 6.88
CA PRO A 108 20.35 -6.73 7.19
C PRO A 108 19.56 -8.04 7.21
N SER A 109 18.22 -8.00 7.29
CA SER A 109 17.38 -9.21 7.26
C SER A 109 17.43 -9.93 5.91
N ARG A 110 17.81 -9.20 4.84
CA ARG A 110 17.72 -9.65 3.45
C ARG A 110 16.30 -10.11 3.06
N ILE A 111 15.27 -9.52 3.67
CA ILE A 111 13.87 -9.79 3.32
C ILE A 111 13.35 -8.65 2.45
N ALA A 112 12.79 -9.01 1.29
CA ALA A 112 11.90 -8.19 0.49
C ALA A 112 10.49 -8.77 0.56
N ALA A 113 9.51 -8.09 0.00
CA ALA A 113 8.16 -8.63 -0.10
C ALA A 113 7.45 -8.21 -1.39
N ARG A 114 6.30 -8.82 -1.65
CA ARG A 114 5.33 -8.39 -2.65
C ARG A 114 3.97 -8.19 -2.01
N VAL A 115 3.29 -7.13 -2.42
CA VAL A 115 1.85 -6.96 -2.19
C VAL A 115 1.09 -7.53 -3.37
N GLU A 116 0.23 -8.49 -3.11
CA GLU A 116 -0.59 -9.16 -4.12
C GLU A 116 -2.07 -9.03 -3.79
N GLY A 117 -2.93 -9.05 -4.81
CA GLY A 117 -4.38 -9.10 -4.60
C GLY A 117 -4.84 -10.42 -4.00
N LYS A 118 -6.03 -10.41 -3.40
CA LYS A 118 -6.70 -11.66 -2.97
C LYS A 118 -7.45 -12.28 -4.15
N SER A 119 -7.43 -13.61 -4.26
CA SER A 119 -8.10 -14.31 -5.37
C SER A 119 -9.62 -14.04 -5.42
N SER A 120 -10.26 -13.89 -4.25
CA SER A 120 -11.69 -13.54 -4.17
C SER A 120 -12.00 -12.19 -4.81
N LEU A 121 -11.19 -11.18 -4.53
CA LEU A 121 -11.33 -9.83 -5.09
C LEU A 121 -10.99 -9.78 -6.58
N ALA A 122 -9.90 -10.47 -6.97
CA ALA A 122 -9.50 -10.56 -8.37
C ALA A 122 -10.60 -11.17 -9.25
N ARG A 123 -11.34 -12.17 -8.75
CA ARG A 123 -12.48 -12.80 -9.45
C ARG A 123 -13.70 -11.87 -9.59
N LEU A 124 -13.77 -10.81 -8.80
CA LEU A 124 -14.76 -9.73 -8.96
C LEU A 124 -14.25 -8.60 -9.88
N GLY A 125 -12.99 -8.67 -10.33
CA GLY A 125 -12.33 -7.63 -11.09
C GLY A 125 -11.70 -6.53 -10.24
N VAL A 126 -11.57 -6.73 -8.92
CA VAL A 126 -10.91 -5.76 -8.03
C VAL A 126 -9.42 -6.09 -7.89
N GLY A 127 -8.58 -5.14 -8.27
CA GLY A 127 -7.12 -5.17 -8.08
C GLY A 127 -6.66 -4.15 -7.03
N VAL A 128 -5.44 -4.31 -6.52
CA VAL A 128 -4.89 -3.52 -5.40
C VAL A 128 -3.49 -2.94 -5.65
N HIS A 129 -2.90 -3.24 -6.79
CA HIS A 129 -1.67 -2.61 -7.27
C HIS A 129 -1.68 -2.56 -8.79
N VAL A 130 -1.00 -1.58 -9.39
CA VAL A 130 -0.84 -1.47 -10.84
C VAL A 130 0.64 -1.60 -11.18
N THR A 131 1.06 -2.80 -11.57
CA THR A 131 2.44 -3.12 -12.05
C THR A 131 3.59 -2.95 -11.05
N ALA A 132 3.33 -2.41 -9.85
CA ALA A 132 4.36 -2.15 -8.84
C ALA A 132 4.11 -2.90 -7.50
N PRO A 133 4.09 -4.24 -7.48
CA PRO A 133 3.83 -5.00 -6.25
C PRO A 133 5.03 -5.06 -5.29
N THR A 134 6.22 -4.65 -5.73
CA THR A 134 7.47 -4.92 -5.01
C THR A 134 7.66 -4.01 -3.80
N ILE A 135 7.86 -4.63 -2.64
CA ILE A 135 8.31 -3.99 -1.41
C ILE A 135 9.78 -4.32 -1.22
N HIS A 136 10.64 -3.31 -1.30
CA HIS A 136 12.09 -3.51 -1.27
C HIS A 136 12.60 -3.82 0.14
N ALA A 137 13.68 -4.59 0.23
CA ALA A 137 14.43 -4.72 1.47
C ALA A 137 14.89 -3.34 1.97
N GLY A 138 14.77 -3.10 3.27
CA GLY A 138 14.93 -1.76 3.86
C GLY A 138 13.64 -0.94 3.91
N PHE A 139 12.50 -1.43 3.42
CA PHE A 139 11.24 -0.70 3.50
C PHE A 139 10.84 -0.44 4.96
N GLY A 140 10.57 0.83 5.28
CA GLY A 140 10.33 1.29 6.64
C GLY A 140 11.52 1.23 7.59
N TYR A 141 12.67 0.72 7.14
CA TYR A 141 13.86 0.61 7.97
C TYR A 141 14.47 1.97 8.28
N ASN A 142 14.58 2.27 9.56
CA ASN A 142 15.38 3.36 10.07
C ASN A 142 16.30 2.84 11.20
N PRO A 143 17.63 2.81 11.00
CA PRO A 143 18.56 2.34 12.03
C PRO A 143 18.64 3.28 13.25
N GLU A 144 18.31 4.56 13.09
CA GLU A 144 18.31 5.54 14.18
C GLU A 144 17.04 5.44 15.03
N ARG A 145 15.98 4.84 14.49
CA ARG A 145 14.69 4.66 15.15
C ARG A 145 14.19 3.23 14.96
N PRO A 146 14.90 2.24 15.53
CA PRO A 146 14.59 0.83 15.31
C PRO A 146 13.24 0.42 15.89
N ASP A 147 12.69 1.20 16.83
CA ASP A 147 11.40 0.92 17.49
C ASP A 147 10.18 1.43 16.70
N GLU A 148 10.38 2.14 15.59
CA GLU A 148 9.26 2.56 14.74
C GLU A 148 8.52 1.37 14.11
N PRO A 149 7.20 1.47 13.91
CA PRO A 149 6.37 0.38 13.39
C PRO A 149 6.63 0.06 11.90
N GLY A 150 7.33 0.95 11.18
CA GLY A 150 7.57 0.84 9.74
C GLY A 150 6.70 1.80 8.93
N LEU A 151 6.34 1.39 7.71
CA LEU A 151 5.50 2.20 6.81
C LEU A 151 4.31 1.40 6.31
N PRO A 152 3.11 2.00 6.17
CA PRO A 152 1.99 1.33 5.51
C PRO A 152 2.27 1.18 4.01
N ILE A 153 1.63 0.21 3.36
CA ILE A 153 1.75 -0.01 1.91
C ILE A 153 0.65 0.78 1.20
N GLN A 154 1.03 1.64 0.25
CA GLN A 154 0.06 2.32 -0.62
C GLN A 154 -0.53 1.31 -1.61
N LEU A 155 -1.84 1.38 -1.81
CA LEU A 155 -2.59 0.51 -2.70
C LEU A 155 -3.13 1.30 -3.89
N GLU A 156 -3.04 0.73 -5.08
CA GLU A 156 -3.77 1.20 -6.27
C GLU A 156 -5.00 0.32 -6.48
N ILE A 157 -6.11 0.72 -5.88
CA ILE A 157 -7.35 -0.05 -5.87
C ILE A 157 -8.14 0.30 -7.13
N PHE A 158 -8.50 -0.69 -7.94
CA PHE A 158 -9.29 -0.48 -9.15
C PHE A 158 -10.29 -1.58 -9.38
N ASN A 159 -11.37 -1.27 -10.10
CA ASN A 159 -12.40 -2.23 -10.47
C ASN A 159 -12.52 -2.34 -12.01
N ILE A 160 -11.99 -3.43 -12.58
CA ILE A 160 -12.18 -3.79 -14.00
C ILE A 160 -13.40 -4.70 -14.24
N GLY A 161 -14.09 -5.10 -13.17
CA GLY A 161 -15.29 -5.92 -13.25
C GLY A 161 -16.53 -5.10 -13.64
N ASN A 162 -17.66 -5.81 -13.73
CA ASN A 162 -18.97 -5.21 -14.05
C ASN A 162 -19.83 -4.95 -12.81
N LEU A 163 -19.42 -5.45 -11.65
CA LEU A 163 -20.15 -5.31 -10.40
C LEU A 163 -19.57 -4.16 -9.58
N THR A 164 -20.44 -3.40 -8.92
CA THR A 164 -20.02 -2.54 -7.81
C THR A 164 -19.66 -3.43 -6.62
N VAL A 165 -18.51 -3.17 -6.01
CA VAL A 165 -18.02 -3.93 -4.85
C VAL A 165 -17.95 -2.98 -3.66
N LEU A 166 -18.31 -3.45 -2.47
CA LEU A 166 -18.14 -2.66 -1.24
C LEU A 166 -16.74 -2.89 -0.67
N LEU A 167 -16.06 -1.79 -0.36
CA LEU A 167 -14.79 -1.77 0.36
C LEU A 167 -15.05 -1.33 1.80
N ASP A 168 -14.85 -2.23 2.74
CA ASP A 168 -15.01 -1.96 4.17
C ASP A 168 -13.67 -1.61 4.83
N VAL A 169 -13.72 -0.79 5.87
CA VAL A 169 -12.57 -0.61 6.77
C VAL A 169 -12.21 -1.95 7.39
N ASP A 170 -10.91 -2.21 7.56
CA ASP A 170 -10.38 -3.43 8.18
C ASP A 170 -10.66 -4.73 7.41
N MET A 171 -11.27 -4.68 6.21
CA MET A 171 -11.39 -5.88 5.39
C MET A 171 -10.01 -6.37 4.93
N PRO A 172 -9.76 -7.69 4.86
CA PRO A 172 -8.58 -8.23 4.19
C PRO A 172 -8.60 -7.83 2.72
N ILE A 173 -7.65 -6.99 2.30
CA ILE A 173 -7.65 -6.34 0.98
C ILE A 173 -6.54 -6.89 0.08
N CYS A 174 -5.38 -7.17 0.64
CA CYS A 174 -4.23 -7.71 -0.07
C CYS A 174 -3.51 -8.73 0.80
N GLN A 175 -2.52 -9.40 0.22
CA GLN A 175 -1.66 -10.34 0.91
C GLN A 175 -0.20 -9.94 0.72
N LEU A 176 0.59 -10.10 1.78
CA LEU A 176 2.02 -9.87 1.80
C LEU A 176 2.75 -11.21 1.65
N ILE A 177 3.51 -11.34 0.57
CA ILE A 177 4.38 -12.49 0.32
C ILE A 177 5.82 -12.06 0.59
N LEU A 178 6.51 -12.72 1.52
CA LEU A 178 7.89 -12.37 1.87
C LEU A 178 8.90 -13.24 1.14
N GLU A 179 9.99 -12.63 0.72
CA GLU A 179 11.02 -13.28 -0.10
C GLU A 179 12.43 -12.97 0.39
N GLU A 180 13.27 -14.01 0.43
CA GLU A 180 14.69 -13.85 0.69
C GLU A 180 15.44 -13.25 -0.50
N VAL A 181 16.24 -12.23 -0.20
CA VAL A 181 17.27 -11.65 -1.06
C VAL A 181 18.59 -12.37 -0.81
N ARG A 182 19.32 -12.68 -1.88
CA ARG A 182 20.55 -13.49 -1.79
C ARG A 182 21.65 -12.85 -0.92
N GLU A 183 21.80 -11.54 -1.00
CA GLU A 183 22.86 -10.79 -0.33
C GLU A 183 22.25 -9.57 0.38
N VAL A 184 22.96 -9.00 1.35
CA VAL A 184 22.55 -7.74 1.99
C VAL A 184 22.62 -6.61 0.94
N PRO A 185 21.51 -5.89 0.67
CA PRO A 185 21.52 -4.78 -0.28
C PRO A 185 22.46 -3.67 0.17
N ALA A 186 23.37 -3.24 -0.73
CA ALA A 186 24.27 -2.11 -0.46
C ALA A 186 23.53 -0.75 -0.42
N LYS A 187 22.39 -0.65 -1.10
CA LYS A 187 21.49 0.51 -1.05
C LYS A 187 20.31 0.15 -0.16
N GLY A 188 20.11 0.89 0.93
CA GLY A 188 18.85 0.85 1.67
C GLY A 188 17.69 1.43 0.86
N TYR A 189 16.48 1.38 1.41
CA TYR A 189 15.31 2.01 0.78
C TYR A 189 15.36 3.54 0.94
N ALA A 190 15.93 4.23 -0.04
CA ALA A 190 16.00 5.69 -0.11
C ALA A 190 15.08 6.26 -1.22
N GLY A 191 13.99 5.56 -1.53
CA GLY A 191 13.04 5.97 -2.56
C GLY A 191 12.16 7.14 -2.13
N GLN A 192 11.42 7.71 -3.10
CA GLN A 192 10.47 8.82 -2.89
C GLN A 192 9.44 8.55 -1.77
N PHE A 193 9.16 7.28 -1.48
CA PHE A 193 8.15 6.84 -0.52
C PHE A 193 8.73 6.31 0.80
N SER A 194 10.02 6.52 1.06
CA SER A 194 10.71 6.14 2.32
C SER A 194 10.17 6.79 3.60
N SER A 195 9.26 7.77 3.47
CA SER A 195 8.59 8.44 4.58
C SER A 195 7.07 8.55 4.35
N GLN A 196 6.48 7.59 3.63
CA GLN A 196 5.05 7.57 3.38
C GLN A 196 4.26 7.30 4.67
N LYS A 197 3.08 7.90 4.76
CA LYS A 197 2.15 7.76 5.88
C LYS A 197 0.76 7.55 5.31
N SER A 198 -0.09 6.84 6.04
CA SER A 198 -1.48 6.70 5.63
C SER A 198 -2.15 8.07 5.51
N PHE A 199 -3.11 8.19 4.59
CA PHE A 199 -3.97 9.37 4.48
C PHE A 199 -4.77 9.64 5.76
N THR A 200 -5.08 8.61 6.56
CA THR A 200 -5.74 8.78 7.87
C THR A 200 -4.89 9.61 8.84
N GLU A 201 -3.56 9.47 8.80
CA GLU A 201 -2.64 10.24 9.67
C GLU A 201 -2.39 11.68 9.18
N LEU A 202 -2.84 12.01 7.96
CA LEU A 202 -2.65 13.32 7.34
C LEU A 202 -3.89 14.22 7.49
N THR A 203 -4.99 13.69 8.02
CA THR A 203 -6.17 14.50 8.37
C THR A 203 -5.95 15.12 9.76
N PRO A 204 -6.04 16.45 9.92
CA PRO A 204 -5.89 17.11 11.22
C PRO A 204 -6.96 16.72 12.24
#